data_AF-A0A180F495-F1
#
_entry.id   AF-A0A180F495-F1
#
_cell.length_a   1.000
_cell.length_b   1.000
_cell.length_c   1.000
_cell.angle_alpha   90.00
_cell.angle_beta   90.00
_cell.angle_gamma   90.00
#
_symmetry.space_group_name_H-M   'P 1'
#
loop_
_entity.id
_entity.type
_entity.pdbx_description
1 polymer ?
#
loop_
_entity_poly.entity_id
_entity_poly.type
_entity_poly.pdbx_seq_one_letter_code
_entity_poly.pdbx_strand_id
1 'polypeptide(L)'
;MKEAGKETSELSACAEYTGQYIWPLCCACRESGIDLWPENPAQIKHGSGVRRGKNDRSDARRIAACGFRFQDKACLYSLPQENITSLQQLTGKHNMYAADKKQVSGTAG
;
A
#
# COMPACT_ATOMS: atom_id res chain seq x y z
N MET A 1 15.30 -18.67 -17.80
CA MET A 1 14.38 -19.81 -17.66
C MET A 1 12.98 -19.22 -17.52
N LYS A 2 12.09 -19.57 -18.45
CA LYS A 2 10.66 -19.23 -18.42
C LYS A 2 9.99 -20.23 -17.48
N GLU A 3 9.49 -19.78 -16.35
CA GLU A 3 8.52 -20.54 -15.56
C GLU A 3 7.16 -19.93 -15.87
N ALA A 4 6.37 -20.65 -16.67
CA ALA A 4 4.97 -20.37 -16.91
C ALA A 4 4.15 -21.33 -16.04
N GLY A 5 3.14 -20.80 -15.36
CA GLY A 5 1.99 -21.59 -14.94
C GLY A 5 1.72 -21.61 -13.43
N LYS A 6 0.82 -20.72 -13.00
CA LYS A 6 -0.38 -21.12 -12.26
C LYS A 6 -1.46 -20.09 -12.53
N GLU A 7 -2.54 -20.53 -13.17
CA GLU A 7 -3.82 -19.85 -13.14
C GLU A 7 -4.29 -19.88 -11.69
N THR A 8 -4.12 -18.77 -10.97
CA THR A 8 -4.83 -18.49 -9.73
C THR A 8 -5.68 -17.25 -9.97
N SER A 9 -6.77 -17.42 -10.70
CA SER A 9 -7.97 -16.75 -10.24
C SER A 9 -8.21 -17.32 -8.85
N GLU A 10 -7.87 -16.63 -7.75
CA GLU A 10 -8.63 -16.79 -6.48
C GLU A 10 -8.20 -15.96 -5.26
N LEU A 11 -7.00 -15.37 -5.14
CA LEU A 11 -6.75 -14.47 -3.99
C LEU A 11 -5.63 -13.44 -4.20
N SER A 12 -5.89 -12.39 -4.99
CA SER A 12 -5.06 -11.18 -4.95
C SER A 12 -5.59 -10.24 -3.86
N ALA A 13 -4.70 -9.78 -2.99
CA ALA A 13 -5.04 -8.77 -1.99
C ALA A 13 -4.88 -7.37 -2.61
N CYS A 14 -5.88 -6.53 -2.45
CA CYS A 14 -5.79 -5.11 -2.81
C CYS A 14 -5.61 -4.28 -1.53
N ALA A 15 -4.62 -3.38 -1.54
CA ALA A 15 -4.37 -2.47 -0.42
C ALA A 15 -4.14 -1.04 -0.92
N GLU A 16 -4.55 -0.04 -0.15
CA GLU A 16 -4.15 1.35 -0.44
C GLU A 16 -2.64 1.48 -0.30
N TYR A 17 -1.99 2.18 -1.23
CA TYR A 17 -0.59 2.56 -1.08
C TYR A 17 -0.45 3.57 0.08
N THR A 18 -0.05 3.09 1.25
CA THR A 18 0.11 3.87 2.48
C THR A 18 1.54 4.41 2.69
N GLY A 19 2.33 4.48 1.62
CA GLY A 19 3.73 4.93 1.69
C GLY A 19 4.61 3.91 2.41
N GLN A 20 5.22 4.29 3.53
CA GLN A 20 6.24 3.48 4.21
C GLN A 20 5.76 2.11 4.71
N TYR A 21 4.46 1.95 4.94
CA TYR A 21 3.89 0.69 5.42
C TYR A 21 3.59 -0.31 4.29
N ILE A 22 3.70 0.10 3.03
CA ILE A 22 3.50 -0.82 1.92
C ILE A 22 4.55 -1.92 1.92
N TRP A 23 5.79 -1.58 2.30
CA TRP A 23 6.90 -2.53 2.31
C TRP A 23 6.70 -3.71 3.27
N PRO A 24 6.47 -3.50 4.58
CA PRO A 24 6.22 -4.61 5.50
C PRO A 24 4.97 -5.41 5.11
N LEU A 25 3.95 -4.76 4.52
CA LEU A 25 2.78 -5.45 4.00
C LEU A 25 3.13 -6.37 2.81
N CYS A 26 3.93 -5.88 1.86
CA CYS A 26 4.42 -6.69 0.74
C CYS A 26 5.25 -7.89 1.22
N CYS A 27 6.12 -7.70 2.22
CA CYS A 27 6.89 -8.79 2.82
C CYS A 27 5.98 -9.86 3.42
N ALA A 28 5.04 -9.45 4.27
CA ALA A 28 4.09 -10.38 4.91
C ALA A 28 3.22 -11.13 3.89
N CYS A 29 2.74 -10.44 2.85
CA CYS A 29 1.98 -11.05 1.77
C CYS A 29 2.82 -12.06 0.99
N ARG A 30 4.08 -11.74 0.65
CA ARG A 30 4.98 -12.66 -0.04
C ARG A 30 5.28 -13.90 0.79
N GLU A 31 5.56 -13.75 2.08
CA GLU A 31 5.79 -14.87 3.01
C GLU A 31 4.55 -15.77 3.12
N SER A 32 3.35 -15.18 2.98
CA SER A 32 2.08 -15.90 2.99
C SER A 32 1.65 -16.43 1.62
N GLY A 33 2.43 -16.20 0.56
CA GLY A 33 2.09 -16.60 -0.82
C GLY A 33 0.92 -15.81 -1.43
N ILE A 34 0.64 -14.60 -0.92
CA ILE A 34 -0.44 -13.72 -1.38
C ILE A 34 0.14 -12.68 -2.35
N ASP A 35 -0.44 -12.61 -3.53
CA ASP A 35 -0.16 -11.56 -4.49
C ASP A 35 -0.80 -10.25 -4.06
N LEU A 36 0.03 -9.26 -3.72
CA LEU A 36 -0.41 -7.94 -3.29
C LEU A 36 -0.40 -6.95 -4.45
N TRP A 37 -1.52 -6.25 -4.62
CA TRP A 37 -1.67 -5.12 -5.50
C TRP A 37 -1.89 -3.83 -4.70
N PRO A 38 -0.89 -2.93 -4.68
CA PRO A 38 -1.02 -1.58 -4.15
C PRO A 38 -1.84 -0.72 -5.10
N GLU A 39 -3.00 -0.27 -4.62
CA GLU A 39 -3.90 0.62 -5.32
C GLU A 39 -3.60 2.08 -4.97
N ASN A 40 -3.78 2.99 -5.93
CA ASN A 40 -3.45 4.40 -5.74
C ASN A 40 -4.47 5.06 -4.78
N PRO A 41 -4.03 5.69 -3.67
CA PRO A 41 -4.92 6.37 -2.73
C PRO A 41 -5.78 7.45 -3.39
N ALA A 42 -5.26 8.13 -4.42
CA ALA A 42 -6.04 9.10 -5.19
C ALA A 42 -7.19 8.42 -5.95
N GLN A 43 -6.94 7.26 -6.56
CA GLN A 43 -7.95 6.50 -7.31
C GLN A 43 -9.10 6.04 -6.39
N ILE A 44 -8.76 5.55 -5.19
CA ILE A 44 -9.74 5.17 -4.16
C ILE A 44 -10.54 6.38 -3.67
N LYS A 45 -9.89 7.53 -3.44
CA LYS A 45 -10.53 8.76 -2.95
C LYS A 45 -11.45 9.40 -3.99
N HIS A 46 -11.00 9.51 -5.24
CA HIS A 46 -11.82 10.05 -6.34
C HIS A 46 -13.07 9.19 -6.59
N GLY A 47 -12.97 7.87 -6.43
CA GLY A 47 -14.13 6.97 -6.55
C GLY A 47 -15.09 6.99 -5.37
N SER A 48 -14.74 7.58 -4.22
CA SER A 48 -15.50 7.41 -2.96
C SER A 48 -16.19 8.64 -2.38
N GLY A 49 -16.10 9.81 -3.02
CA GLY A 49 -16.83 11.03 -2.62
C GLY A 49 -16.50 11.56 -1.21
N VAL A 50 -17.29 12.52 -0.71
CA VAL A 50 -17.12 13.09 0.64
C VAL A 50 -17.53 12.09 1.72
N ARG A 51 -16.66 11.83 2.71
CA ARG A 51 -16.84 10.77 3.72
C ARG A 51 -17.21 11.33 5.09
N ARG A 52 -18.25 10.79 5.71
CA ARG A 52 -18.62 11.03 7.12
C ARG A 52 -18.35 9.74 7.92
N GLY A 53 -17.37 9.78 8.83
CA GLY A 53 -16.95 8.65 9.68
C GLY A 53 -15.99 7.68 8.99
N LYS A 54 -14.80 7.48 9.57
CA LYS A 54 -13.81 6.49 9.11
C LYS A 54 -14.04 5.19 9.87
N ASN A 55 -14.32 4.10 9.16
CA ASN A 55 -14.46 2.75 9.73
C ASN A 55 -13.68 1.78 8.84
N ASP A 56 -12.72 1.05 9.41
CA ASP A 56 -11.79 0.18 8.66
C ASP A 56 -12.51 -0.87 7.82
N ARG A 57 -13.62 -1.42 8.33
CA ARG A 57 -14.45 -2.39 7.57
C ARG A 57 -15.03 -1.77 6.30
N SER A 58 -15.47 -0.51 6.38
CA SER A 58 -16.02 0.20 5.22
C SER A 58 -14.93 0.56 4.21
N ASP A 59 -13.71 0.77 4.69
CA ASP A 59 -12.57 1.09 3.85
C ASP A 59 -12.07 -0.14 3.08
N ALA A 60 -11.93 -1.28 3.77
CA ALA A 60 -11.57 -2.56 3.15
C ALA A 60 -12.53 -2.95 2.02
N ARG A 61 -13.85 -2.82 2.22
CA ARG A 61 -14.85 -3.09 1.17
C ARG A 61 -14.68 -2.19 -0.05
N ARG A 62 -14.34 -0.91 0.16
CA ARG A 62 -14.14 0.04 -0.94
C ARG A 62 -12.87 -0.25 -1.72
N ILE A 63 -11.79 -0.59 -1.01
CA ILE A 63 -10.53 -0.99 -1.64
C ILE A 63 -10.76 -2.25 -2.48
N ALA A 64 -11.47 -3.24 -1.95
CA ALA A 64 -11.83 -4.45 -2.71
C ALA A 64 -12.68 -4.14 -3.94
N ALA A 65 -13.70 -3.26 -3.81
CA ALA A 65 -14.54 -2.86 -4.94
C ALA A 65 -13.75 -2.07 -6.01
N CYS A 66 -12.79 -1.24 -5.58
CA CYS A 66 -11.89 -0.51 -6.48
C CYS A 66 -10.97 -1.48 -7.23
N GLY A 67 -10.35 -2.41 -6.51
CA GLY A 67 -9.50 -3.45 -7.09
C GLY A 67 -10.25 -4.29 -8.11
N PHE A 68 -11.45 -4.78 -7.76
CA PHE A 68 -12.29 -5.54 -8.69
C PHE A 68 -12.62 -4.73 -9.96
N ARG A 69 -12.93 -3.43 -9.82
CA ARG A 69 -13.31 -2.57 -10.93
C ARG A 69 -12.15 -2.23 -11.87
N PHE A 70 -10.93 -2.19 -11.37
CA PHE A 70 -9.73 -1.85 -12.15
C PHE A 70 -8.77 -3.03 -12.29
N GLN A 71 -9.26 -4.26 -12.14
CA GLN A 71 -8.44 -5.47 -12.19
C GLN A 71 -7.66 -5.60 -13.51
N ASP A 72 -8.14 -4.98 -14.59
CA ASP A 72 -7.46 -4.85 -15.88
C ASP A 72 -6.14 -4.06 -15.80
N LYS A 73 -6.01 -3.22 -14.76
CA LYS A 73 -4.84 -2.38 -14.47
C LYS A 73 -4.01 -2.90 -13.30
N ALA A 74 -4.32 -4.11 -12.82
CA ALA A 74 -3.62 -4.69 -11.69
C ALA A 74 -2.13 -4.81 -11.99
N CYS A 75 -1.31 -4.16 -11.16
CA CYS A 75 0.13 -4.27 -11.21
C CYS A 75 0.59 -4.88 -9.90
N LEU A 76 1.00 -6.14 -9.94
CA LEU A 76 1.56 -6.82 -8.79
C LEU A 76 2.82 -6.11 -8.35
N TYR A 77 2.94 -5.90 -7.04
CA TYR A 77 4.11 -5.23 -6.51
C TYR A 77 5.35 -6.12 -6.64
N SER A 78 6.29 -5.72 -7.50
CA SER A 78 7.62 -6.31 -7.51
C SER A 78 8.44 -5.72 -6.37
N LEU A 79 8.92 -6.55 -5.46
CA LEU A 79 9.82 -6.10 -4.41
C LEU A 79 11.09 -5.49 -5.03
N PRO A 80 11.45 -4.24 -4.70
CA PRO A 80 12.70 -3.65 -5.13
C PRO A 80 13.89 -4.45 -4.57
N GLN A 81 15.05 -4.28 -5.20
CA GLN A 81 16.31 -4.82 -4.68
C GLN A 81 16.57 -4.32 -3.24
N GLU A 82 17.21 -5.14 -2.41
CA GLU A 82 17.39 -4.87 -0.97
C GLU A 82 18.04 -3.52 -0.66
N ASN A 83 18.97 -3.06 -1.51
CA ASN A 83 19.60 -1.75 -1.42
C ASN A 83 18.59 -0.60 -1.61
N ILE A 84 17.69 -0.72 -2.59
CA ILE A 84 16.62 0.26 -2.86
C ILE A 84 15.63 0.27 -1.69
N THR A 85 15.27 -0.91 -1.19
CA THR A 85 14.43 -1.04 0.00
C THR A 85 15.04 -0.35 1.22
N SER A 86 16.34 -0.60 1.48
CA SER A 86 17.04 -0.02 2.62
C SER A 86 17.06 1.50 2.56
N LEU A 87 17.26 2.06 1.36
CA LEU A 87 17.18 3.50 1.11
C LEU A 87 15.77 4.03 1.37
N GLN A 88 14.73 3.40 0.83
CA GLN A 88 13.34 3.82 1.04
C GLN A 88 12.94 3.82 2.52
N GLN A 89 13.35 2.79 3.27
CA GLN A 89 13.11 2.71 4.72
C GLN A 89 13.81 3.84 5.47
N LEU A 90 15.06 4.14 5.12
CA LEU A 90 15.83 5.22 5.76
C LEU A 90 15.20 6.58 5.45
N THR A 91 14.78 6.83 4.21
CA THR A 91 14.09 8.05 3.81
C THR A 91 12.73 8.20 4.52
N GLY A 92 11.97 7.11 4.66
CA GLY A 92 10.72 7.09 5.41
C GLY A 92 10.91 7.49 6.88
N LYS A 93 11.87 6.85 7.55
CA LYS A 93 12.25 7.18 8.94
C LYS A 93 12.68 8.64 9.07
N HIS A 94 13.54 9.11 8.17
CA HIS A 94 13.99 10.51 8.16
C HIS A 94 12.81 11.50 8.09
N ASN A 95 11.87 11.26 7.17
CA ASN A 95 10.70 12.14 7.01
C ASN A 95 9.80 12.15 8.25
N MET A 96 9.65 11.00 8.91
CA MET A 96 8.92 10.91 10.18
C MET A 96 9.60 11.73 11.28
N TYR A 97 10.90 11.55 11.50
CA TYR A 97 11.65 12.33 12.49
C TYR A 97 11.66 13.83 12.18
N ALA A 98 11.70 14.20 10.90
CA ALA A 98 11.61 15.60 10.48
C ALA A 98 10.23 16.21 10.78
N ALA A 99 9.15 15.46 10.56
CA ALA A 99 7.79 15.89 10.91
C ALA A 99 7.60 16.02 12.43
N ASP A 100 8.11 15.04 13.19
CA ASP A 100 8.04 15.02 14.65
C ASP A 100 8.83 16.18 15.28
N LYS A 101 10.06 16.44 14.79
CA LYS A 101 10.84 17.62 15.20
C LYS A 101 10.09 18.93 14.99
N LYS A 102 9.38 19.08 13.86
CA LYS A 102 8.58 20.28 13.59
C LYS A 102 7.42 20.43 14.58
N GLN A 103 6.73 19.34 14.92
CA GLN A 103 5.66 19.37 15.93
C GLN A 103 6.18 19.76 17.30
N VAL A 104 7.28 19.15 17.76
CA VAL A 104 7.90 19.45 19.06
C VAL A 104 8.34 20.92 19.14
N SER A 105 8.91 21.47 18.06
CA SER A 105 9.32 22.88 18.02
C SER A 105 8.15 23.89 17.94
N GLY A 106 6.96 23.46 17.53
CA GLY A 106 5.78 24.31 17.41
C GLY A 106 4.87 24.36 18.64
N THR A 107 5.01 23.40 19.56
CA THR A 107 4.28 23.35 20.84
C THR A 107 5.01 24.04 22.00
N ALA A 108 6.19 24.59 21.77
CA ALA A 108 6.91 25.45 22.72
C ALA A 108 6.67 26.92 22.34
N GLY A 109 5.46 27.42 22.62
CA GLY A 109 5.05 28.81 22.40
C GLY A 109 3.84 29.15 23.25
#